data_AF-A0AAU0HQ75-F1
#
_entry.id   AF-A0AAU0HQ75-F1
#
_cell.length_a   1.000
_cell.length_b   1.000
_cell.length_c   1.000
_cell.angle_alpha   90.00
_cell.angle_beta   90.00
_cell.angle_gamma   90.00
#
_symmetry.space_group_name_H-M   'P 1'
#
loop_
_entity.id
_entity.type
_entity.pdbx_description
1 polymer ?
#
loop_
_entity_poly.entity_id
_entity_poly.type
_entity_poly.pdbx_seq_one_letter_code
_entity_poly.pdbx_strand_id
1 'polypeptide(L)'
;MKWSSIGRLGNTKLSRISVFVPFFAYLLFFAEEFNGAFNFATPLVIDGEGNLIGLVNWLYSHQIALQFLGLTLFAAGSASYLILSPRHVRLFPDVSDLIAYIQGTGSSTLINEFQRSSLGAYRRRFRKTYDGRNLKELERPSYRFSYPGRAIASVEFLRSKVIKRQNPGLFSSEPNSLEKRQRCIQIILFHAPPELNLKISGHDCWIKIHDDLAKEVNDIVYSYYLYRDFSRFPARIFTAALFVIALLVLLIPPILTLIRLFVYEPI
;
A
#
# COMPACT_ATOMS: atom_id res chain seq x y z
N MET A 1 -3.46 -4.09 8.68
CA MET A 1 -3.76 -4.34 7.25
C MET A 1 -2.98 -3.35 6.37
N LYS A 2 -2.29 -3.83 5.33
CA LYS A 2 -1.52 -3.00 4.39
C LYS A 2 -2.44 -2.36 3.33
N TRP A 3 -2.10 -1.19 2.79
CA TRP A 3 -2.83 -0.60 1.65
C TRP A 3 -2.79 -1.51 0.42
N SER A 4 -1.69 -2.20 0.16
CA SER A 4 -1.52 -3.19 -0.91
C SER A 4 -2.54 -4.33 -0.79
N SER A 5 -2.77 -4.84 0.42
CA SER A 5 -3.79 -5.87 0.68
C SER A 5 -5.22 -5.36 0.45
N ILE A 6 -5.53 -4.14 0.90
CA ILE A 6 -6.83 -3.49 0.65
C ILE A 6 -7.03 -3.21 -0.84
N GLY A 7 -5.95 -2.81 -1.52
CA GLY A 7 -5.94 -2.53 -2.96
C GLY A 7 -6.30 -3.73 -3.82
N ARG A 8 -6.04 -4.97 -3.35
CA ARG A 8 -6.49 -6.18 -4.04
C ARG A 8 -8.02 -6.24 -4.15
N LEU A 9 -8.75 -5.73 -3.16
CA LEU A 9 -10.22 -5.63 -3.20
C LEU A 9 -10.66 -4.43 -4.05
N GLY A 10 -10.03 -3.26 -3.82
CA GLY A 10 -10.36 -2.02 -4.54
C GLY A 10 -10.06 -2.04 -6.04
N ASN A 11 -9.09 -2.84 -6.50
CA ASN A 11 -8.72 -2.94 -7.91
C ASN A 11 -9.37 -4.12 -8.65
N THR A 12 -10.28 -4.88 -8.00
CA THR A 12 -11.01 -5.96 -8.68
C THR A 12 -11.90 -5.44 -9.81
N LYS A 13 -12.22 -6.31 -10.79
CA LYS A 13 -13.24 -6.01 -11.81
C LYS A 13 -14.59 -5.65 -11.17
N LEU A 14 -14.92 -6.31 -10.06
CA LEU A 14 -16.15 -6.08 -9.30
C LEU A 14 -16.23 -4.64 -8.77
N SER A 15 -15.12 -4.10 -8.27
CA SER A 15 -15.01 -2.68 -7.89
C SER A 15 -15.27 -1.73 -9.06
N ARG A 16 -14.78 -2.04 -10.27
CA ARG A 16 -15.05 -1.19 -11.46
C ARG A 16 -16.51 -1.24 -11.87
N ILE A 17 -17.12 -2.41 -11.81
CA ILE A 17 -18.56 -2.60 -12.09
C ILE A 17 -19.41 -1.89 -11.04
N SER A 18 -18.93 -1.79 -9.80
CA SER A 18 -19.66 -1.13 -8.71
C SER A 18 -19.94 0.36 -8.96
N VAL A 19 -19.25 1.00 -9.90
CA VAL A 19 -19.55 2.37 -10.36
C VAL A 19 -20.96 2.48 -10.98
N PHE A 20 -21.47 1.41 -11.56
CA PHE A 20 -22.82 1.36 -12.15
C PHE A 20 -23.92 1.04 -11.14
N VAL A 21 -23.58 0.76 -9.87
CA VAL A 21 -24.55 0.40 -8.84
C VAL A 21 -25.67 1.43 -8.66
N PRO A 22 -25.41 2.76 -8.67
CA PRO A 22 -26.48 3.76 -8.60
C PRO A 22 -27.44 3.68 -9.79
N PHE A 23 -26.92 3.38 -10.99
CA PHE A 23 -27.73 3.24 -12.19
C PHE A 23 -28.62 1.99 -12.11
N PHE A 24 -28.05 0.85 -11.70
CA PHE A 24 -28.84 -0.38 -11.51
C PHE A 24 -29.90 -0.21 -10.43
N ALA A 25 -29.60 0.51 -9.36
CA ALA A 25 -30.59 0.76 -8.32
C ALA A 25 -31.70 1.68 -8.77
N TYR A 26 -31.37 2.71 -9.55
CA TYR A 26 -32.39 3.53 -10.18
C TYR A 26 -33.32 2.66 -11.05
N LEU A 27 -32.78 1.80 -11.90
CA LEU A 27 -33.60 0.88 -12.69
C LEU A 27 -34.45 -0.04 -11.80
N LEU A 28 -33.88 -0.56 -10.72
CA LEU A 28 -34.55 -1.54 -9.89
C LEU A 28 -35.68 -0.92 -9.03
N PHE A 29 -35.48 0.30 -8.52
CA PHE A 29 -36.50 1.00 -7.73
C PHE A 29 -37.57 1.69 -8.57
N PHE A 30 -37.25 2.13 -9.79
CA PHE A 30 -38.15 2.96 -10.60
C PHE A 30 -38.76 2.25 -11.81
N ALA A 31 -38.21 1.11 -12.28
CA ALA A 31 -38.85 0.32 -13.32
C ALA A 31 -39.72 -0.77 -12.69
N GLU A 32 -41.04 -0.54 -12.67
CA GLU A 32 -42.03 -1.51 -12.17
C GLU A 32 -41.90 -2.87 -12.87
N GLU A 33 -41.56 -2.86 -14.15
CA GLU A 33 -41.31 -4.05 -14.98
C GLU A 33 -40.14 -4.90 -14.45
N PHE A 34 -39.06 -4.26 -14.01
CA PHE A 34 -37.93 -4.94 -13.38
C PHE A 34 -38.30 -5.44 -11.99
N ASN A 35 -39.02 -4.63 -11.22
CA ASN A 35 -39.43 -5.00 -9.86
C ASN A 35 -40.32 -6.25 -9.90
N GLY A 36 -41.24 -6.36 -10.87
CA GLY A 36 -42.05 -7.57 -11.09
C GLY A 36 -41.22 -8.81 -11.44
N ALA A 37 -40.18 -8.66 -12.27
CA ALA A 37 -39.29 -9.76 -12.67
C ALA A 37 -38.30 -10.18 -11.58
N PHE A 38 -38.02 -9.35 -10.57
CA PHE A 38 -37.15 -9.69 -9.45
C PHE A 38 -37.92 -10.02 -8.15
N ASN A 39 -39.20 -9.65 -8.05
CA ASN A 39 -40.11 -10.01 -6.95
C ASN A 39 -40.64 -11.45 -7.03
N PHE A 40 -39.89 -12.40 -7.60
CA PHE A 40 -40.19 -13.85 -7.47
C PHE A 40 -39.99 -14.38 -6.03
N ALA A 41 -39.66 -13.50 -5.08
CA ALA A 41 -39.65 -13.78 -3.66
C ALA A 41 -41.10 -13.85 -3.14
N THR A 42 -41.79 -14.95 -3.43
CA THR A 42 -42.94 -15.37 -2.61
C THR A 42 -42.52 -15.31 -1.14
N PRO A 43 -43.24 -14.58 -0.27
CA PRO A 43 -42.89 -14.48 1.14
C PRO A 43 -42.78 -15.90 1.71
N LEU A 44 -41.68 -16.16 2.42
CA LEU A 44 -41.52 -17.39 3.19
C LEU A 44 -42.57 -17.36 4.31
N VAL A 45 -43.74 -17.94 4.07
CA VAL A 45 -44.73 -18.15 5.13
C VAL A 45 -44.25 -19.35 5.94
N ILE A 46 -43.35 -19.12 6.88
CA ILE A 46 -43.05 -20.08 7.94
C ILE A 46 -44.06 -19.80 9.05
N ASP A 47 -45.12 -20.60 9.10
CA ASP A 47 -46.08 -20.57 10.20
C ASP A 47 -45.41 -21.12 11.48
N GLY A 48 -44.80 -20.22 12.25
CA GLY A 48 -44.21 -20.53 13.55
C GLY A 48 -44.01 -19.28 14.41
N GLU A 49 -44.44 -19.34 15.67
CA GLU A 49 -44.47 -18.20 16.62
C GLU A 49 -43.09 -17.81 17.21
N GLY A 50 -42.01 -17.92 16.43
CA GLY A 50 -40.64 -17.65 16.89
C GLY A 50 -40.11 -16.26 16.51
N ASN A 51 -39.49 -15.54 17.45
CA ASN A 51 -38.82 -14.24 17.19
C ASN A 51 -37.74 -14.30 16.08
N LEU A 52 -37.07 -15.46 15.90
CA LEU A 52 -36.10 -15.67 14.81
C LEU A 52 -36.76 -15.67 13.42
N ILE A 53 -38.03 -16.09 13.33
CA ILE A 53 -38.80 -16.11 12.07
C ILE A 53 -39.08 -14.67 11.63
N GLY A 54 -39.34 -13.75 12.57
CA GLY A 54 -39.52 -12.33 12.28
C GLY A 54 -38.31 -11.69 11.61
N LEU A 55 -37.09 -11.94 12.12
CA LEU A 55 -35.86 -11.40 11.52
C LEU A 55 -35.61 -11.98 10.12
N VAL A 56 -35.79 -13.29 9.94
CA VAL A 56 -35.57 -13.95 8.63
C VAL A 56 -36.56 -13.41 7.60
N ASN A 57 -37.84 -13.29 7.95
CA ASN A 57 -38.86 -12.72 7.08
C ASN A 57 -38.57 -11.25 6.74
N TRP A 58 -38.06 -10.47 7.69
CA TRP A 58 -37.61 -9.10 7.44
C TRP A 58 -36.42 -9.05 6.48
N LEU A 59 -35.40 -9.89 6.69
CA LEU A 59 -34.23 -9.97 5.81
C LEU A 59 -34.63 -10.41 4.40
N TYR A 60 -35.59 -11.34 4.28
CA TYR A 60 -36.11 -11.82 3.01
C TYR A 60 -36.84 -10.74 2.24
N SER A 61 -37.76 -10.03 2.90
CA SER A 61 -38.49 -8.90 2.30
C SER A 61 -37.58 -7.73 1.90
N HIS A 62 -36.39 -7.60 2.51
CA HIS A 62 -35.43 -6.55 2.21
C HIS A 62 -34.18 -7.05 1.46
N GLN A 63 -34.22 -8.26 0.88
CA GLN A 63 -33.05 -8.88 0.26
C GLN A 63 -32.40 -7.99 -0.81
N ILE A 64 -33.21 -7.41 -1.69
CA ILE A 64 -32.77 -6.50 -2.76
C ILE A 64 -32.13 -5.23 -2.17
N ALA A 65 -32.77 -4.63 -1.17
CA ALA A 65 -32.25 -3.44 -0.50
C ALA A 65 -30.91 -3.73 0.18
N LEU A 66 -30.75 -4.90 0.79
CA LEU A 66 -29.49 -5.35 1.38
C LEU A 66 -28.42 -5.57 0.32
N GLN A 67 -28.73 -6.21 -0.82
CA GLN A 67 -27.80 -6.32 -1.95
C GLN A 67 -27.30 -4.95 -2.40
N PHE A 68 -28.22 -4.01 -2.58
CA PHE A 68 -27.89 -2.65 -3.01
C PHE A 68 -27.04 -1.91 -1.96
N LEU A 69 -27.39 -2.01 -0.68
CA LEU A 69 -26.61 -1.43 0.42
C LEU A 69 -25.18 -2.00 0.43
N GLY A 70 -25.04 -3.32 0.31
CA GLY A 70 -23.75 -4.00 0.25
C GLY A 70 -22.90 -3.53 -0.93
N LEU A 71 -23.49 -3.45 -2.13
CA LEU A 71 -22.81 -2.93 -3.33
C LEU A 71 -22.41 -1.46 -3.17
N THR A 72 -23.27 -0.64 -2.56
CA THR A 72 -23.01 0.79 -2.31
C THR A 72 -21.85 0.98 -1.32
N LEU A 73 -21.84 0.22 -0.23
CA LEU A 73 -20.73 0.22 0.73
C LEU A 73 -19.43 -0.26 0.09
N PHE A 74 -19.50 -1.25 -0.81
CA PHE A 74 -18.34 -1.73 -1.56
C PHE A 74 -17.78 -0.63 -2.48
N ALA A 75 -18.65 0.07 -3.20
CA ALA A 75 -18.27 1.21 -4.05
C ALA A 75 -17.65 2.35 -3.22
N ALA A 76 -18.23 2.66 -2.05
CA ALA A 76 -17.67 3.64 -1.12
C ALA A 76 -16.30 3.21 -0.57
N GLY A 77 -16.12 1.91 -0.27
CA GLY A 77 -14.83 1.33 0.09
C GLY A 77 -13.78 1.49 -1.02
N SER A 78 -14.18 1.27 -2.28
CA SER A 78 -13.31 1.49 -3.43
C SER A 78 -12.95 2.97 -3.63
N ALA A 79 -13.92 3.87 -3.58
CA ALA A 79 -13.69 5.31 -3.70
C ALA A 79 -12.78 5.84 -2.58
N SER A 80 -13.03 5.43 -1.33
CA SER A 80 -12.18 5.80 -0.20
C SER A 80 -10.75 5.26 -0.35
N TYR A 81 -10.57 4.03 -0.85
CA TYR A 81 -9.24 3.52 -1.22
C TYR A 81 -8.57 4.43 -2.25
N LEU A 82 -9.25 4.79 -3.34
CA LEU A 82 -8.68 5.62 -4.40
C LEU A 82 -8.28 7.02 -3.91
N ILE A 83 -9.08 7.63 -3.05
CA ILE A 83 -8.83 8.99 -2.52
C ILE A 83 -7.75 8.97 -1.44
N LEU A 84 -7.84 8.02 -0.49
CA LEU A 84 -7.03 8.04 0.73
C LEU A 84 -5.71 7.29 0.61
N SER A 85 -5.56 6.36 -0.32
CA SER A 85 -4.33 5.58 -0.45
C SER A 85 -3.22 6.37 -1.20
N PRO A 86 -1.94 6.20 -0.81
CA PRO A 86 -0.83 6.82 -1.52
C PRO A 86 -0.76 6.38 -2.98
N ARG A 87 -0.53 7.32 -3.90
CA ARG A 87 -0.46 7.07 -5.35
C ARG A 87 0.48 5.93 -5.72
N HIS A 88 1.65 5.83 -5.09
CA HIS A 88 2.63 4.77 -5.35
C HIS A 88 2.09 3.36 -5.08
N VAL A 89 1.31 3.18 -4.00
CA VAL A 89 0.73 1.88 -3.64
C VAL A 89 -0.45 1.52 -4.56
N ARG A 90 -1.10 2.53 -5.14
CA ARG A 90 -2.16 2.30 -6.14
C ARG A 90 -1.61 1.86 -7.49
N LEU A 91 -0.51 2.49 -7.91
CA LEU A 91 0.12 2.21 -9.20
C LEU A 91 0.89 0.90 -9.20
N PHE A 92 1.54 0.57 -8.08
CA PHE A 92 2.36 -0.63 -7.93
C PHE A 92 1.81 -1.42 -6.75
N PRO A 93 0.95 -2.45 -6.98
CA PRO A 93 0.39 -3.27 -5.92
C PRO A 93 1.46 -4.06 -5.16
N ASP A 94 2.51 -4.47 -5.88
CA ASP A 94 3.68 -5.13 -5.31
C ASP A 94 4.92 -4.23 -5.37
N VAL A 95 5.83 -4.45 -4.42
CA VAL A 95 7.08 -3.70 -4.33
C VAL A 95 8.05 -4.10 -5.45
N SER A 96 7.95 -5.35 -5.92
CA SER A 96 8.69 -5.90 -7.05
C SER A 96 8.39 -5.12 -8.33
N ASP A 97 7.11 -4.82 -8.58
CA ASP A 97 6.67 -4.00 -9.72
C ASP A 97 7.25 -2.59 -9.67
N LEU A 98 7.30 -1.98 -8.48
CA LEU A 98 7.91 -0.66 -8.29
C LEU A 98 9.42 -0.70 -8.55
N ILE A 99 10.11 -1.71 -8.03
CA ILE A 99 11.55 -1.88 -8.23
C ILE A 99 11.84 -2.11 -9.72
N ALA A 100 11.09 -3.00 -10.38
CA ALA A 100 11.21 -3.27 -11.81
C ALA A 100 10.91 -2.02 -12.64
N TYR A 101 9.91 -1.22 -12.26
CA TYR A 101 9.61 0.05 -12.93
C TYR A 101 10.77 1.06 -12.80
N ILE A 102 11.34 1.21 -11.60
CA ILE A 102 12.48 2.11 -11.36
C ILE A 102 13.73 1.64 -12.11
N GLN A 103 13.99 0.33 -12.13
CA GLN A 103 15.10 -0.27 -12.86
C GLN A 103 14.92 -0.13 -14.38
N GLY A 104 13.71 -0.42 -14.88
CA GLY A 104 13.38 -0.40 -16.31
C GLY A 104 13.31 1.00 -16.91
N THR A 105 12.95 2.03 -16.13
CA THR A 105 12.97 3.41 -16.64
C THR A 105 14.38 3.96 -16.82
N GLY A 106 15.42 3.35 -16.21
CA GLY A 106 16.83 3.78 -16.33
C GLY A 106 17.09 5.24 -15.92
N SER A 107 16.10 5.91 -15.36
CA SER A 107 16.07 7.36 -15.22
C SER A 107 16.73 7.73 -13.90
N SER A 108 18.00 8.12 -13.98
CA SER A 108 18.78 8.62 -12.83
C SER A 108 18.07 9.78 -12.12
N THR A 109 17.25 10.57 -12.82
CA THR A 109 16.42 11.63 -12.25
C THR A 109 15.32 11.10 -11.33
N LEU A 110 14.63 10.03 -11.71
CA LEU A 110 13.58 9.39 -10.87
C LEU A 110 14.18 8.77 -9.61
N ILE A 111 15.33 8.09 -9.75
CA ILE A 111 16.07 7.53 -8.62
C ILE A 111 16.50 8.65 -7.66
N ASN A 112 17.07 9.73 -8.19
CA ASN A 112 17.50 10.88 -7.39
C ASN A 112 16.34 11.59 -6.69
N GLU A 113 15.19 11.75 -7.35
CA GLU A 113 14.00 12.36 -6.75
C GLU A 113 13.43 11.46 -5.64
N PHE A 114 13.37 10.15 -5.88
CA PHE A 114 12.91 9.19 -4.89
C PHE A 114 13.84 9.13 -3.68
N GLN A 115 15.16 9.14 -3.90
CA GLN A 115 16.17 9.24 -2.86
C GLN A 115 16.03 10.55 -2.07
N ARG A 116 15.87 11.70 -2.74
CA ARG A 116 15.67 13.00 -2.06
C ARG A 116 14.38 13.03 -1.25
N SER A 117 13.29 12.49 -1.79
CA SER A 117 11.97 12.43 -1.13
C SER A 117 12.00 11.51 0.09
N SER A 118 12.59 10.32 -0.04
CA SER A 118 12.76 9.35 1.04
C SER A 118 13.71 9.87 2.13
N LEU A 119 14.88 10.41 1.77
CA LEU A 119 15.82 11.04 2.70
C LEU A 119 15.22 12.28 3.38
N GLY A 120 14.45 13.09 2.65
CA GLY A 120 13.78 14.26 3.19
C GLY A 120 12.70 13.91 4.21
N ALA A 121 11.83 12.94 3.88
CA ALA A 121 10.81 12.42 4.80
C ALA A 121 11.45 11.78 6.04
N TYR A 122 12.52 11.02 5.84
CA TYR A 122 13.32 10.42 6.90
C TYR A 122 13.92 11.49 7.82
N ARG A 123 14.64 12.49 7.28
CA ARG A 123 15.23 13.59 8.06
C ARG A 123 14.19 14.36 8.86
N ARG A 124 13.03 14.68 8.28
CA ARG A 124 11.95 15.40 8.99
C ARG A 124 11.44 14.61 10.20
N ARG A 125 11.29 13.29 10.08
CA ARG A 125 10.87 12.43 11.19
C ARG A 125 11.95 12.21 12.22
N PHE A 126 13.18 11.99 11.77
CA PHE A 126 14.34 11.84 12.63
C PHE A 126 14.51 13.10 13.48
N ARG A 127 14.50 14.28 12.87
CA ARG A 127 14.54 15.58 13.57
C ARG A 127 13.42 15.72 14.61
N LYS A 128 12.17 15.42 14.24
CA LYS A 128 11.04 15.45 15.19
C LYS A 128 11.16 14.45 16.35
N THR A 129 11.87 13.35 16.16
CA THR A 129 12.06 12.33 17.19
C THR A 129 13.29 12.63 18.06
N TYR A 130 14.29 13.32 17.49
CA TYR A 130 15.57 13.66 18.10
C TYR A 130 15.62 15.03 18.80
N ASP A 131 14.77 16.00 18.44
CA ASP A 131 14.75 17.37 19.01
C ASP A 131 14.38 17.45 20.50
N GLY A 132 14.41 16.33 21.25
CA GLY A 132 14.14 16.35 22.69
C GLY A 132 14.41 15.06 23.46
N ARG A 133 15.05 14.03 22.88
CA ARG A 133 15.35 12.77 23.60
C ARG A 133 16.84 12.43 23.55
N ASN A 134 17.37 12.05 24.71
CA ASN A 134 18.76 11.62 24.88
C ASN A 134 19.02 10.38 24.00
N LEU A 135 20.03 10.47 23.13
CA LEU A 135 20.52 9.37 22.27
C LEU A 135 20.70 8.03 23.00
N LYS A 136 21.00 8.06 24.30
CA LYS A 136 21.19 6.88 25.16
C LYS A 136 19.93 6.04 25.39
N GLU A 137 18.72 6.57 25.18
CA GLU A 137 17.48 5.78 25.32
C GLU A 137 17.21 4.88 24.10
N LEU A 138 17.81 5.17 22.95
CA LEU A 138 17.68 4.38 21.71
C LEU A 138 18.55 3.12 21.70
N GLU A 139 19.55 3.02 22.58
CA GLU A 139 20.32 1.79 22.78
C GLU A 139 19.61 0.77 23.67
N ARG A 140 18.44 1.12 24.24
CA ARG A 140 17.67 0.17 25.04
C ARG A 140 17.05 -0.91 24.13
N PRO A 141 17.32 -2.20 24.39
CA PRO A 141 16.84 -3.32 23.57
C PRO A 141 15.30 -3.48 23.57
N SER A 142 14.59 -2.76 24.46
CA SER A 142 13.13 -2.73 24.54
C SER A 142 12.47 -1.86 23.48
N TYR A 143 13.21 -0.95 22.81
CA TYR A 143 12.75 -0.31 21.58
C TYR A 143 12.99 -1.25 20.39
N ARG A 144 12.30 -2.39 20.38
CA ARG A 144 12.01 -3.15 19.16
C ARG A 144 11.09 -2.29 18.28
N PHE A 145 11.65 -1.25 17.68
CA PHE A 145 10.98 -0.53 16.62
C PHE A 145 10.83 -1.48 15.44
N SER A 146 9.60 -1.96 15.25
CA SER A 146 9.07 -2.32 13.96
C SER A 146 9.45 -1.20 12.97
N TYR A 147 10.49 -1.45 12.17
CA TYR A 147 11.03 -0.57 11.12
C TYR A 147 11.15 0.93 11.50
N PRO A 148 12.37 1.37 11.89
CA PRO A 148 13.28 1.85 10.85
C PRO A 148 14.77 1.52 11.05
N GLY A 149 15.20 0.86 12.13
CA GLY A 149 16.63 0.75 12.51
C GLY A 149 17.55 0.18 11.43
N ARG A 150 17.09 -0.78 10.60
CA ARG A 150 17.90 -1.31 9.49
C ARG A 150 18.13 -0.29 8.37
N ALA A 151 17.13 0.53 8.03
CA ALA A 151 17.29 1.56 7.02
C ALA A 151 18.21 2.70 7.50
N ILE A 152 18.20 3.00 8.80
CA ILE A 152 19.15 3.94 9.43
C ILE A 152 20.57 3.41 9.30
N ALA A 153 20.78 2.15 9.71
CA ALA A 153 22.07 1.49 9.62
C ALA A 153 22.57 1.42 8.18
N SER A 154 21.73 1.10 7.20
CA SER A 154 22.14 1.04 5.79
C SER A 154 22.51 2.42 5.22
N VAL A 155 21.75 3.48 5.55
CA VAL A 155 22.03 4.85 5.08
C VAL A 155 23.25 5.44 5.79
N GLU A 156 23.45 5.19 7.09
CA GLU A 156 24.66 5.59 7.83
C GLU A 156 25.89 4.76 7.44
N PHE A 157 25.71 3.48 7.12
CA PHE A 157 26.76 2.62 6.59
C PHE A 157 27.22 3.09 5.21
N LEU A 158 26.27 3.41 4.32
CA LEU A 158 26.56 4.02 3.03
C LEU A 158 27.27 5.35 3.18
N ARG A 159 26.75 6.22 4.05
CA ARG A 159 27.35 7.52 4.35
C ARG A 159 28.76 7.35 4.91
N SER A 160 28.99 6.42 5.84
CA SER A 160 30.30 6.20 6.48
C SER A 160 31.30 5.51 5.54
N LYS A 161 30.87 4.60 4.65
CA LYS A 161 31.72 4.02 3.61
C LYS A 161 32.10 5.04 2.54
N VAL A 162 31.17 5.88 2.10
CA VAL A 162 31.44 6.97 1.15
C VAL A 162 32.36 8.02 1.77
N ILE A 163 32.14 8.39 3.04
CA ILE A 163 33.01 9.32 3.78
C ILE A 163 34.41 8.73 4.00
N LYS A 164 34.53 7.45 4.42
CA LYS A 164 35.82 6.76 4.57
C LYS A 164 36.58 6.61 3.24
N ARG A 165 35.89 6.44 2.12
CA ARG A 165 36.50 6.34 0.79
C ARG A 165 36.88 7.69 0.18
N GLN A 166 36.16 8.77 0.49
CA GLN A 166 36.42 10.09 -0.09
C GLN A 166 37.53 10.87 0.62
N ASN A 167 37.87 10.57 1.87
CA ASN A 167 38.83 11.36 2.63
C ASN A 167 39.49 10.52 3.76
N PRO A 168 40.52 9.72 3.45
CA PRO A 168 41.23 8.95 4.48
C PRO A 168 41.95 9.81 5.53
N GLY A 169 42.12 11.13 5.29
CA GLY A 169 42.81 12.06 6.19
C GLY A 169 42.01 13.24 6.74
N LEU A 170 40.70 13.36 6.46
CA LEU A 170 39.93 14.61 6.68
C LEU A 170 38.95 14.54 7.87
N PHE A 171 39.41 14.05 9.02
CA PHE A 171 38.72 14.17 10.32
C PHE A 171 39.28 15.31 11.19
N SER A 172 39.68 16.42 10.56
CA SER A 172 39.83 17.69 11.25
C SER A 172 39.24 18.81 10.39
N SER A 173 38.28 19.53 10.95
CA SER A 173 37.62 20.75 10.43
C SER A 173 36.63 20.65 9.24
N GLU A 174 35.34 20.72 9.59
CA GLU A 174 34.27 21.32 8.77
C GLU A 174 34.37 22.88 8.87
N PRO A 175 33.68 23.73 8.04
CA PRO A 175 32.44 23.45 7.29
C PRO A 175 32.29 24.07 5.86
N ASN A 176 31.11 23.79 5.28
CA ASN A 176 30.37 24.47 4.19
C ASN A 176 30.75 24.20 2.72
N SER A 177 29.80 24.07 1.79
CA SER A 177 28.34 23.83 1.84
C SER A 177 27.94 23.21 0.48
N LEU A 178 26.69 22.80 0.34
CA LEU A 178 25.93 22.29 -0.82
C LEU A 178 26.62 22.03 -2.19
N GLU A 179 27.44 22.95 -2.68
CA GLU A 179 28.15 22.89 -3.96
C GLU A 179 29.14 21.71 -4.02
N LYS A 180 29.82 21.37 -2.91
CA LYS A 180 30.65 20.14 -2.82
C LYS A 180 29.82 18.86 -2.89
N ARG A 181 28.58 18.87 -2.38
CA ARG A 181 27.68 17.69 -2.46
C ARG A 181 27.11 17.49 -3.85
N GLN A 182 26.81 18.57 -4.59
CA GLN A 182 26.38 18.49 -5.98
C GLN A 182 27.55 18.13 -6.92
N ARG A 183 28.74 18.68 -6.70
CA ARG A 183 29.96 18.26 -7.41
C ARG A 183 30.35 16.82 -7.10
N CYS A 184 30.21 16.31 -5.88
CA CYS A 184 30.53 14.90 -5.58
C CYS A 184 29.58 13.91 -6.27
N ILE A 185 28.29 14.21 -6.42
CA ILE A 185 27.36 13.34 -7.15
C ILE A 185 27.66 13.39 -8.66
N GLN A 186 28.01 14.56 -9.21
CA GLN A 186 28.47 14.67 -10.59
C GLN A 186 29.83 14.01 -10.83
N ILE A 187 30.79 14.11 -9.90
CA ILE A 187 32.13 13.51 -10.01
C ILE A 187 32.08 11.97 -9.85
N ILE A 188 31.17 11.42 -9.04
CA ILE A 188 30.93 9.97 -8.99
C ILE A 188 30.33 9.45 -10.30
N LEU A 189 29.54 10.28 -11.01
CA LEU A 189 28.97 9.96 -12.32
C LEU A 189 29.90 10.31 -13.51
N PHE A 190 30.93 11.14 -13.32
CA PHE A 190 31.76 11.73 -14.41
C PHE A 190 33.28 11.45 -14.29
N HIS A 191 33.79 11.00 -13.14
CA HIS A 191 35.20 10.71 -12.86
C HIS A 191 35.43 9.31 -12.27
N ALA A 192 34.76 8.29 -12.79
CA ALA A 192 35.40 6.97 -12.79
C ALA A 192 36.76 7.14 -13.51
N PRO A 193 37.91 6.98 -12.81
CA PRO A 193 39.19 7.36 -13.40
C PRO A 193 39.57 6.36 -14.50
N PRO A 194 40.00 6.82 -15.69
CA PRO A 194 40.49 5.94 -16.76
C PRO A 194 41.80 5.22 -16.39
N GLU A 195 42.40 5.55 -15.25
CA GLU A 195 43.65 4.96 -14.75
C GLU A 195 43.45 3.73 -13.86
N LEU A 196 42.20 3.33 -13.56
CA LEU A 196 41.91 2.02 -12.95
C LEU A 196 41.91 0.88 -13.99
N ASN A 197 42.79 0.99 -15.00
CA ASN A 197 42.89 0.10 -16.16
C ASN A 197 44.02 -0.93 -16.03
N LEU A 198 44.62 -1.09 -14.85
CA LEU A 198 45.75 -1.99 -14.68
C LEU A 198 45.50 -3.02 -13.56
N LYS A 199 45.26 -4.26 -14.03
CA LYS A 199 45.45 -5.55 -13.34
C LYS A 199 44.50 -5.96 -12.21
N ILE A 200 43.27 -5.46 -12.23
CA ILE A 200 42.13 -6.27 -11.81
C ILE A 200 41.34 -6.49 -13.09
N SER A 201 40.77 -7.69 -13.32
CA SER A 201 39.75 -7.89 -14.34
C SER A 201 38.65 -6.83 -14.13
N GLY A 202 38.79 -5.68 -14.81
CA GLY A 202 38.10 -4.45 -14.42
C GLY A 202 36.59 -4.61 -14.47
N HIS A 203 36.13 -5.52 -15.31
CA HIS A 203 34.73 -5.87 -15.45
C HIS A 203 34.12 -6.40 -14.13
N ASP A 204 34.82 -7.25 -13.37
CA ASP A 204 34.24 -7.93 -12.20
C ASP A 204 34.08 -6.99 -10.99
N CYS A 205 35.03 -6.08 -10.81
CA CYS A 205 34.98 -5.10 -9.71
C CYS A 205 33.86 -4.05 -9.94
N TRP A 206 33.71 -3.58 -11.19
CA TRP A 206 32.64 -2.66 -11.57
C TRP A 206 31.26 -3.31 -11.46
N ILE A 207 31.13 -4.57 -11.91
CA ILE A 207 29.89 -5.35 -11.73
C ILE A 207 29.54 -5.44 -10.23
N LYS A 208 30.49 -5.80 -9.37
CA LYS A 208 30.23 -5.98 -7.94
C LYS A 208 29.82 -4.68 -7.23
N ILE A 209 30.46 -3.56 -7.57
CA ILE A 209 30.07 -2.24 -7.02
C ILE A 209 28.68 -1.84 -7.49
N HIS A 210 28.37 -2.08 -8.77
CA HIS A 210 27.05 -1.80 -9.33
C HIS A 210 25.97 -2.67 -8.66
N ASP A 211 26.25 -3.96 -8.44
CA ASP A 211 25.34 -4.90 -7.78
C ASP A 211 25.09 -4.53 -6.30
N ASP A 212 26.14 -4.18 -5.56
CA ASP A 212 26.02 -3.73 -4.17
C ASP A 212 25.19 -2.44 -4.07
N LEU A 213 25.44 -1.47 -4.95
CA LEU A 213 24.69 -0.22 -4.99
C LEU A 213 23.23 -0.43 -5.40
N ALA A 214 22.97 -1.29 -6.40
CA ALA A 214 21.63 -1.65 -6.84
C ALA A 214 20.84 -2.31 -5.72
N LYS A 215 21.48 -3.20 -4.95
CA LYS A 215 20.88 -3.85 -3.78
C LYS A 215 20.49 -2.84 -2.70
N GLU A 216 21.36 -1.89 -2.39
CA GLU A 216 21.06 -0.86 -1.39
C GLU A 216 19.95 0.09 -1.85
N VAL A 217 19.90 0.45 -3.14
CA VAL A 217 18.79 1.23 -3.71
C VAL A 217 17.47 0.45 -3.57
N ASN A 218 17.47 -0.85 -3.88
CA ASN A 218 16.29 -1.70 -3.71
C ASN A 218 15.82 -1.74 -2.25
N ASP A 219 16.74 -1.83 -1.29
CA ASP A 219 16.40 -1.83 0.14
C ASP A 219 15.76 -0.49 0.59
N ILE A 220 16.25 0.64 0.05
CA ILE A 220 15.68 1.97 0.32
C ILE A 220 14.28 2.09 -0.29
N VAL A 221 14.12 1.67 -1.55
CA VAL A 221 12.82 1.67 -2.25
C VAL A 221 11.81 0.80 -1.51
N TYR A 222 12.22 -0.40 -1.13
CA TYR A 222 11.43 -1.35 -0.36
C TYR A 222 10.97 -0.74 0.97
N SER A 223 11.91 -0.15 1.72
CA SER A 223 11.62 0.49 3.01
C SER A 223 10.64 1.67 2.86
N TYR A 224 10.82 2.50 1.83
CA TYR A 224 9.91 3.61 1.54
C TYR A 224 8.51 3.12 1.13
N TYR A 225 8.44 2.09 0.27
CA TYR A 225 7.18 1.50 -0.15
C TYR A 225 6.42 0.95 1.05
N LEU A 226 7.06 0.12 1.88
CA LEU A 226 6.45 -0.40 3.10
C LEU A 226 5.97 0.73 4.01
N TYR A 227 6.77 1.77 4.20
CA TYR A 227 6.36 2.91 5.00
C TYR A 227 5.07 3.57 4.47
N ARG A 228 4.97 3.77 3.14
CA ARG A 228 3.75 4.29 2.51
C ARG A 228 2.59 3.32 2.62
N ASP A 229 2.85 2.03 2.46
CA ASP A 229 1.87 0.95 2.57
C ASP A 229 1.27 0.85 3.99
N PHE A 230 2.03 1.23 5.02
CA PHE A 230 1.57 1.36 6.40
C PHE A 230 1.15 2.77 6.82
N SER A 231 1.13 3.74 5.91
CA SER A 231 0.76 5.13 6.26
C SER A 231 -0.75 5.29 6.49
N ARG A 232 -1.16 6.40 7.13
CA ARG A 232 -2.58 6.79 7.34
C ARG A 232 -3.44 5.69 7.99
N PHE A 233 -3.06 5.29 9.22
CA PHE A 233 -3.73 4.19 9.93
C PHE A 233 -5.26 4.34 10.07
N PRO A 234 -5.84 5.50 10.47
CA PRO A 234 -7.29 5.62 10.59
C PRO A 234 -8.01 5.42 9.24
N ALA A 235 -7.47 5.99 8.17
CA ALA A 235 -8.02 5.83 6.82
C ALA A 235 -8.00 4.37 6.35
N ARG A 236 -6.95 3.61 6.70
CA ARG A 236 -6.88 2.18 6.39
C ARG A 236 -7.96 1.37 7.09
N ILE A 237 -8.15 1.61 8.39
CA ILE A 237 -9.19 0.92 9.16
C ILE A 237 -10.57 1.23 8.58
N PHE A 238 -10.85 2.52 8.34
CA PHE A 238 -12.11 2.94 7.76
C PHE A 238 -12.38 2.27 6.41
N THR A 239 -11.40 2.30 5.50
CA THR A 239 -11.53 1.68 4.17
C THR A 239 -11.72 0.16 4.27
N ALA A 240 -10.96 -0.50 5.15
CA ALA A 240 -11.09 -1.94 5.37
C ALA A 240 -12.44 -2.31 5.97
N ALA A 241 -12.94 -1.53 6.93
CA ALA A 241 -14.24 -1.73 7.55
C ALA A 241 -15.38 -1.61 6.53
N LEU A 242 -15.32 -0.62 5.62
CA LEU A 242 -16.29 -0.50 4.53
C LEU A 242 -16.34 -1.77 3.68
N PHE A 243 -15.19 -2.30 3.26
CA PHE A 243 -15.14 -3.54 2.49
C PHE A 243 -15.66 -4.75 3.27
N VAL A 244 -15.29 -4.89 4.55
CA VAL A 244 -15.74 -6.01 5.38
C VAL A 244 -17.26 -5.97 5.59
N ILE A 245 -17.80 -4.81 5.97
CA ILE A 245 -19.25 -4.64 6.17
C ILE A 245 -19.98 -4.87 4.86
N ALA A 246 -19.48 -4.32 3.75
CA ALA A 246 -20.06 -4.55 2.42
C ALA A 246 -20.14 -6.05 2.07
N LEU A 247 -19.05 -6.79 2.27
CA LEU A 247 -19.01 -8.23 1.99
C LEU A 247 -19.94 -9.02 2.90
N LEU A 248 -20.02 -8.67 4.19
CA LEU A 248 -20.94 -9.30 5.14
C LEU A 248 -22.40 -9.08 4.72
N VAL A 249 -22.76 -7.86 4.32
CA VAL A 249 -24.11 -7.54 3.84
C VAL A 249 -24.43 -8.27 2.52
N LEU A 250 -23.47 -8.32 1.59
CA LEU A 250 -23.62 -9.04 0.32
C LEU A 250 -23.74 -10.57 0.48
N LEU A 251 -23.28 -11.12 1.60
CA LEU A 251 -23.37 -12.55 1.90
C LEU A 251 -24.77 -12.96 2.40
N ILE A 252 -25.57 -12.01 2.93
CA ILE A 252 -26.90 -12.30 3.47
C ILE A 252 -27.84 -12.92 2.41
N PRO A 253 -28.03 -12.32 1.22
CA PRO A 253 -28.91 -12.87 0.19
C PRO A 253 -28.55 -14.29 -0.28
N PRO A 254 -27.28 -14.61 -0.59
CA PRO A 254 -26.87 -15.98 -0.91
C PRO A 254 -27.17 -16.97 0.23
N ILE A 255 -26.91 -16.60 1.49
CA ILE A 255 -27.20 -17.46 2.64
C ILE A 255 -28.70 -17.73 2.75
N LEU A 256 -29.54 -16.69 2.63
CA LEU A 256 -31.00 -16.86 2.66
C LEU A 256 -31.50 -17.77 1.54
N THR A 257 -30.89 -17.65 0.35
CA THR A 257 -31.22 -18.50 -0.80
C THR A 257 -30.84 -19.96 -0.52
N LEU A 258 -29.66 -20.20 0.06
CA LEU A 258 -29.24 -21.55 0.48
C LEU A 258 -30.18 -22.14 1.53
N ILE A 259 -30.54 -21.37 2.56
CA ILE A 259 -31.50 -21.80 3.59
C ILE A 259 -32.83 -22.21 2.94
N ARG A 260 -33.34 -21.43 1.98
CA ARG A 260 -34.57 -21.76 1.25
C ARG A 260 -34.45 -23.08 0.49
N LEU A 261 -33.34 -23.30 -0.22
CA LEU A 261 -33.12 -24.56 -0.96
C LEU A 261 -33.11 -25.77 -0.03
N PHE A 262 -32.38 -25.71 1.08
CA PHE A 262 -32.26 -26.85 2.01
C PHE A 262 -33.53 -27.13 2.82
N VAL A 263 -34.35 -26.11 3.10
CA VAL A 263 -35.57 -26.29 3.91
C VAL A 263 -36.76 -26.78 3.09
N TYR A 264 -36.91 -26.31 1.84
CA TYR A 264 -38.12 -26.54 1.04
C TYR A 264 -37.99 -27.61 -0.04
N GLU A 265 -36.77 -27.95 -0.45
CA GLU A 265 -36.51 -29.06 -1.37
C GLU A 265 -35.64 -30.13 -0.68
N PRO A 266 -36.17 -30.83 0.36
CA PRO A 266 -35.45 -31.97 0.90
C PRO A 266 -35.40 -33.06 -0.17
N ILE A 267 -34.19 -33.32 -0.67
CA ILE A 267 -33.87 -34.43 -1.59
C ILE A 267 -34.21 -35.77 -0.92
#